data_AF-A0AAV1A1W7-F1
#
_entry.id   AF-A0AAV1A1W7-F1
#
_cell.length_a   1.000
_cell.length_b   1.000
_cell.length_c   1.000
_cell.angle_alpha   90.00
_cell.angle_beta   90.00
_cell.angle_gamma   90.00
#
_symmetry.space_group_name_H-M   'P 1'
#
loop_
_entity.id
_entity.type
_entity.pdbx_description
1 polymer ?
#
loop_
_entity_poly.entity_id
_entity_poly.type
_entity_poly.pdbx_seq_one_letter_code
_entity_poly.pdbx_strand_id
1 'polypeptide(L)'
;METLNKKKKRTLQKQKHGNCAVVLSAVKMILQQMDLITSTDVVWNLCKKRARPLVTLVSAEPEIQYIALRNINLIVQRTPTILEHEIKVFFCKYNDPIYVKMEKLEIMIKLATDRNIDQVLLEFKEYATGVDVDFVRKVVRAICCCIIKLERAVERCISVLLELIKIKVNYVVQEEIIVIKDIFKRSSNIYESIIATLCESLDTLDEPEAKASMIWKISEYAERIDNAHELLVNIATLSFVYHSHPCFHNIIQQLSLKIINPKNRLCS
;
A
#
# COMPACT_ATOMS: atom_id res chain seq x y z
N MET A 1 -7.25 -31.40 29.20
CA MET A 1 -8.19 -31.13 28.09
C MET A 1 -9.47 -30.42 28.56
N GLU A 2 -10.20 -30.95 29.56
CA GLU A 2 -11.45 -30.32 30.05
C GLU A 2 -11.29 -28.93 30.67
N THR A 3 -10.22 -28.69 31.45
CA THR A 3 -9.92 -27.37 32.04
C THR A 3 -9.60 -26.31 30.98
N LEU A 4 -8.94 -26.69 29.88
CA LEU A 4 -8.67 -25.82 28.74
C LEU A 4 -9.98 -25.47 28.00
N ASN A 5 -10.86 -26.46 27.79
CA ASN A 5 -12.17 -26.25 27.19
C ASN A 5 -13.10 -25.39 28.07
N LYS A 6 -13.08 -25.55 29.40
CA LYS A 6 -13.80 -24.67 30.33
C LYS A 6 -13.26 -23.23 30.31
N LYS A 7 -11.93 -23.04 30.32
CA LYS A 7 -11.32 -21.70 30.19
C LYS A 7 -11.68 -21.04 28.87
N LYS A 8 -11.65 -21.80 27.77
CA LYS A 8 -12.04 -21.36 26.42
C LYS A 8 -13.51 -20.95 26.33
N LYS A 9 -14.43 -21.70 26.96
CA LYS A 9 -15.86 -21.35 26.97
C LYS A 9 -16.13 -20.06 27.76
N ARG A 10 -15.40 -19.85 28.87
CA ARG A 10 -15.46 -18.61 29.68
C ARG A 10 -14.86 -17.39 28.95
N THR A 11 -13.77 -17.54 28.21
CA THR A 11 -13.18 -16.42 27.44
C THR A 11 -14.05 -16.04 26.25
N LEU A 12 -14.75 -16.98 25.62
CA LEU A 12 -15.71 -16.69 24.56
C LEU A 12 -16.90 -15.85 25.04
N GLN A 13 -17.33 -16.01 26.31
CA GLN A 13 -18.38 -15.17 26.89
C GLN A 13 -17.91 -13.71 27.09
N LYS A 14 -16.62 -13.49 27.37
CA LYS A 14 -16.04 -12.14 27.53
C LYS A 14 -15.97 -11.34 26.22
N GLN A 15 -16.09 -11.99 25.06
CA GLN A 15 -16.15 -11.33 23.75
C GLN A 15 -17.47 -10.59 23.49
N LYS A 16 -18.47 -10.75 24.37
CA LYS A 16 -19.74 -10.01 24.32
C LYS A 16 -19.75 -8.76 25.21
N HIS A 17 -18.66 -8.50 25.93
CA HIS A 17 -18.60 -7.37 26.85
C HIS A 17 -18.47 -6.06 26.07
N GLY A 18 -19.16 -5.00 26.51
CA GLY A 18 -19.04 -3.67 25.88
C GLY A 18 -17.67 -2.98 26.06
N ASN A 19 -16.72 -3.62 26.75
CA ASN A 19 -15.41 -3.04 27.01
C ASN A 19 -14.39 -3.60 26.02
N CYS A 20 -13.87 -2.73 25.16
CA CYS A 20 -12.88 -3.06 24.14
C CYS A 20 -11.64 -3.75 24.73
N ALA A 21 -11.15 -3.33 25.90
CA ALA A 21 -9.98 -3.94 26.54
C ALA A 21 -10.23 -5.41 26.93
N VAL A 22 -11.45 -5.75 27.36
CA VAL A 22 -11.84 -7.12 27.74
C VAL A 22 -11.91 -8.01 26.50
N VAL A 23 -12.50 -7.51 25.41
CA VAL A 23 -12.60 -8.24 24.14
C VAL A 23 -11.22 -8.46 23.53
N LEU A 24 -10.37 -7.43 23.48
CA LEU A 24 -9.02 -7.51 22.95
C LEU A 24 -8.11 -8.42 23.79
N SER A 25 -8.22 -8.36 25.13
CA SER A 25 -7.47 -9.26 26.01
C SER A 25 -7.90 -10.72 25.84
N ALA A 26 -9.20 -10.96 25.67
CA ALA A 26 -9.70 -12.29 25.36
C ALA A 26 -9.16 -12.78 24.00
N VAL A 27 -9.19 -11.94 22.97
CA VAL A 27 -8.63 -12.27 21.65
C VAL A 27 -7.12 -12.55 21.74
N LYS A 28 -6.35 -11.72 22.44
CA LYS A 28 -4.91 -11.96 22.66
C LYS A 28 -4.66 -13.31 23.32
N MET A 29 -5.35 -13.60 24.43
CA MET A 29 -5.20 -14.85 25.16
C MET A 29 -5.49 -16.08 24.29
N ILE A 30 -6.60 -16.07 23.54
CA ILE A 30 -6.91 -17.23 22.72
C ILE A 30 -6.06 -17.29 21.43
N LEU A 31 -5.39 -16.22 20.98
CA LEU A 31 -4.35 -16.32 19.94
C LEU A 31 -3.12 -17.05 20.47
N GLN A 32 -2.64 -16.69 21.67
CA GLN A 32 -1.52 -17.38 22.31
C GLN A 32 -1.80 -18.87 22.56
N GLN A 33 -3.06 -19.22 22.83
CA GLN A 33 -3.46 -20.62 23.02
C GLN A 33 -3.59 -21.41 21.72
N MET A 34 -3.67 -20.76 20.54
CA MET A 34 -3.77 -21.49 19.26
C MET A 34 -2.49 -22.22 18.91
N ASP A 35 -1.33 -21.68 19.29
CA ASP A 35 -0.03 -22.34 19.10
C ASP A 35 0.08 -23.67 19.87
N LEU A 36 -0.80 -23.89 20.86
CA LEU A 36 -0.83 -25.10 21.70
C LEU A 36 -1.91 -26.11 21.28
N ILE A 37 -2.73 -25.81 20.27
CA ILE A 37 -3.84 -26.67 19.83
C ILE A 37 -3.42 -27.45 18.59
N THR A 38 -3.35 -28.77 18.73
CA THR A 38 -2.94 -29.69 17.65
C THR A 38 -4.00 -29.86 16.55
N SER A 39 -5.28 -29.59 16.85
CA SER A 39 -6.39 -29.81 15.92
C SER A 39 -6.75 -28.58 15.09
N THR A 40 -6.53 -28.68 13.79
CA THR A 40 -6.78 -27.62 12.79
C THR A 40 -8.25 -27.20 12.73
N ASP A 41 -9.20 -28.13 12.84
CA ASP A 41 -10.65 -27.84 12.81
C ASP A 41 -11.09 -26.95 13.98
N VAL A 42 -10.46 -27.11 15.13
CA VAL A 42 -10.77 -26.34 16.34
C VAL A 42 -10.20 -24.93 16.23
N VAL A 43 -9.02 -24.78 15.63
CA VAL A 43 -8.37 -23.50 15.31
C VAL A 43 -9.20 -22.73 14.27
N TRP A 44 -9.65 -23.39 13.21
CA TRP A 44 -10.53 -22.80 12.19
C TRP A 44 -11.85 -22.28 12.76
N ASN A 45 -12.54 -23.11 13.55
CA ASN A 45 -13.79 -22.74 14.20
C ASN A 45 -13.62 -21.60 15.22
N LEU A 46 -12.44 -21.50 15.83
CA LEU A 46 -12.07 -20.38 16.70
C LEU A 46 -11.86 -19.09 15.90
N CYS A 47 -11.13 -19.13 14.77
CA CYS A 47 -10.94 -17.97 13.90
C CYS A 47 -12.29 -17.38 13.48
N LYS A 48 -13.20 -18.23 12.98
CA LYS A 48 -14.52 -17.81 12.51
C LYS A 48 -15.37 -17.15 13.60
N LYS A 49 -15.27 -17.61 14.85
CA LYS A 49 -16.01 -17.03 15.99
C LYS A 49 -15.45 -15.69 16.45
N ARG A 50 -14.24 -15.31 16.04
CA ARG A 50 -13.58 -14.06 16.43
C ARG A 50 -13.76 -12.90 15.47
N ALA A 51 -14.13 -13.17 14.22
CA ALA A 51 -14.44 -12.12 13.26
C ALA A 51 -15.54 -11.20 13.82
N ARG A 52 -16.66 -11.76 14.31
CA ARG A 52 -17.81 -10.97 14.79
C ARG A 52 -17.46 -9.99 15.92
N PRO A 53 -16.81 -10.38 17.03
CA PRO A 53 -16.42 -9.42 18.07
C PRO A 53 -15.50 -8.31 17.57
N LEU A 54 -14.55 -8.63 16.68
CA LEU A 54 -13.65 -7.62 16.12
C LEU A 54 -14.40 -6.63 15.22
N VAL A 55 -15.33 -7.12 14.40
CA VAL A 55 -16.20 -6.28 13.56
C VAL A 55 -17.08 -5.35 14.41
N THR A 56 -17.61 -5.83 15.54
CA THR A 56 -18.39 -4.99 16.46
C THR A 56 -17.54 -3.85 17.04
N LEU A 57 -16.27 -4.11 17.39
CA LEU A 57 -15.38 -3.07 17.92
C LEU A 57 -15.04 -2.00 16.88
N VAL A 58 -14.98 -2.34 15.60
CA VAL A 58 -14.75 -1.38 14.51
C VAL A 58 -15.95 -0.46 14.29
N SER A 59 -17.13 -0.80 14.84
CA SER A 59 -18.35 0.01 14.75
C SER A 59 -18.59 0.91 15.98
N ALA A 60 -17.66 0.94 16.93
CA ALA A 60 -17.75 1.78 18.13
C ALA A 60 -17.36 3.25 17.86
N GLU A 61 -17.26 4.06 18.91
CA GLU A 61 -16.76 5.45 18.82
C GLU A 61 -15.33 5.52 18.23
N PRO A 62 -14.95 6.61 17.55
CA PRO A 62 -13.70 6.70 16.79
C PRO A 62 -12.43 6.37 17.57
N GLU A 63 -12.37 6.72 18.85
CA GLU A 63 -11.24 6.47 19.75
C GLU A 63 -11.12 4.97 20.06
N ILE A 64 -12.26 4.31 20.32
CA ILE A 64 -12.33 2.87 20.55
C ILE A 64 -12.01 2.13 19.26
N GLN A 65 -12.52 2.61 18.13
CA GLN A 65 -12.26 2.07 16.81
C GLN A 65 -10.77 2.13 16.47
N TYR A 66 -10.09 3.26 16.73
CA TYR A 66 -8.65 3.39 16.50
C TYR A 66 -7.86 2.36 17.31
N ILE A 67 -8.13 2.22 18.61
CA ILE A 67 -7.47 1.22 19.46
C ILE A 67 -7.75 -0.20 18.94
N ALA A 68 -9.00 -0.49 18.55
CA ALA A 68 -9.38 -1.77 17.98
C ALA A 68 -8.63 -2.05 16.67
N LEU A 69 -8.54 -1.08 15.76
CA LEU A 69 -7.85 -1.19 14.48
C LEU A 69 -6.35 -1.44 14.68
N ARG A 70 -5.67 -0.72 15.58
CA ARG A 70 -4.25 -0.99 15.91
C ARG A 70 -4.03 -2.43 16.37
N ASN A 71 -4.93 -2.96 17.19
CA ASN A 71 -4.85 -4.35 17.64
C ASN A 71 -5.18 -5.34 16.52
N ILE A 72 -6.21 -5.06 15.71
CA ILE A 72 -6.55 -5.87 14.53
C ILE A 72 -5.36 -5.92 13.57
N ASN A 73 -4.66 -4.81 13.37
CA ASN A 73 -3.50 -4.71 12.51
C ASN A 73 -2.40 -5.72 12.93
N LEU A 74 -2.12 -5.82 14.23
CA LEU A 74 -1.20 -6.81 14.79
C LEU A 74 -1.72 -8.25 14.66
N ILE A 75 -3.03 -8.46 14.82
CA ILE A 75 -3.66 -9.78 14.68
C ILE A 75 -3.57 -10.28 13.24
N VAL A 76 -3.86 -9.41 12.27
CA VAL A 76 -3.81 -9.74 10.84
C VAL A 76 -2.39 -10.06 10.40
N GLN A 77 -1.38 -9.39 10.94
CA GLN A 77 0.04 -9.73 10.69
C GLN A 77 0.38 -11.16 11.15
N ARG A 78 -0.17 -11.61 12.29
CA ARG A 78 0.08 -12.96 12.82
C ARG A 78 -0.78 -14.03 12.16
N THR A 79 -2.03 -13.72 11.82
CA THR A 79 -3.02 -14.68 11.30
C THR A 79 -4.02 -13.98 10.37
N PRO A 80 -3.66 -13.77 9.09
CA PRO A 80 -4.48 -13.02 8.14
C PRO A 80 -5.82 -13.69 7.81
N THR A 81 -5.91 -15.02 7.96
CA THR A 81 -7.12 -15.81 7.66
C THR A 81 -8.32 -15.53 8.57
N ILE A 82 -8.14 -14.82 9.68
CA ILE A 82 -9.24 -14.52 10.63
C ILE A 82 -10.27 -13.55 10.02
N LEU A 83 -9.82 -12.61 9.19
CA LEU A 83 -10.63 -11.49 8.67
C LEU A 83 -10.67 -11.43 7.14
N GLU A 84 -10.25 -12.50 6.45
CA GLU A 84 -10.16 -12.54 4.98
C GLU A 84 -11.50 -12.24 4.29
N HIS A 85 -12.62 -12.63 4.90
CA HIS A 85 -13.97 -12.43 4.35
C HIS A 85 -14.66 -11.12 4.78
N GLU A 86 -14.05 -10.36 5.70
CA GLU A 86 -14.69 -9.19 6.33
C GLU A 86 -14.09 -7.86 5.83
N ILE A 87 -13.48 -7.86 4.63
CA ILE A 87 -12.73 -6.70 4.12
C ILE A 87 -13.56 -5.42 4.06
N LYS A 88 -14.85 -5.53 3.76
CA LYS A 88 -15.79 -4.39 3.65
C LYS A 88 -15.96 -3.60 4.94
N VAL A 89 -15.71 -4.23 6.09
CA VAL A 89 -15.79 -3.57 7.41
C VAL A 89 -14.70 -2.51 7.55
N PHE A 90 -13.61 -2.66 6.80
CA PHE A 90 -12.48 -1.72 6.81
C PHE A 90 -12.61 -0.61 5.77
N PHE A 91 -13.69 -0.53 5.00
CA PHE A 91 -13.90 0.59 4.10
C PHE A 91 -14.12 1.88 4.91
N CYS A 92 -13.52 2.97 4.42
CA CYS A 92 -13.57 4.27 5.07
C CYS A 92 -14.96 4.88 4.88
N LYS A 93 -15.53 5.41 5.96
CA LYS A 93 -16.74 6.24 5.88
C LYS A 93 -16.32 7.70 5.67
N TYR A 94 -17.22 8.50 5.11
CA TYR A 94 -16.99 9.93 4.91
C TYR A 94 -16.63 10.64 6.24
N ASN A 95 -17.40 10.35 7.30
CA ASN A 95 -17.24 10.93 8.64
C ASN A 95 -16.10 10.33 9.47
N ASP A 96 -15.37 9.34 8.97
CA ASP A 96 -14.27 8.75 9.74
C ASP A 96 -13.14 9.78 9.88
N PRO A 97 -12.57 9.95 11.08
CA PRO A 97 -11.42 10.84 11.26
C PRO A 97 -10.18 10.26 10.57
N ILE A 98 -9.23 11.14 10.21
CA ILE A 98 -8.05 10.78 9.41
C ILE A 98 -7.25 9.62 10.03
N TYR A 99 -7.06 9.59 11.35
CA TYR A 99 -6.31 8.52 12.02
C TYR A 99 -7.00 7.15 11.91
N VAL A 100 -8.34 7.10 11.84
CA VAL A 100 -9.09 5.86 11.58
C VAL A 100 -8.93 5.45 10.12
N LYS A 101 -9.04 6.40 9.19
CA LYS A 101 -8.88 6.15 7.74
C LYS A 101 -7.49 5.57 7.43
N MET A 102 -6.44 6.12 8.04
CA MET A 102 -5.06 5.61 7.90
C MET A 102 -4.93 4.16 8.36
N GLU A 103 -5.46 3.81 9.54
CA GLU A 103 -5.39 2.44 10.04
C GLU A 103 -6.22 1.45 9.20
N LYS A 104 -7.40 1.88 8.76
CA LYS A 104 -8.23 1.09 7.84
C LYS A 104 -7.50 0.77 6.55
N LEU A 105 -6.85 1.77 5.96
CA LEU A 105 -6.04 1.60 4.74
C LEU A 105 -4.93 0.57 4.93
N GLU A 106 -4.17 0.63 6.03
CA GLU A 106 -3.12 -0.36 6.31
C GLU A 106 -3.65 -1.79 6.42
N ILE A 107 -4.80 -1.97 7.07
CA ILE A 107 -5.44 -3.28 7.22
C ILE A 107 -5.95 -3.78 5.87
N MET A 108 -6.55 -2.92 5.04
CA MET A 108 -7.01 -3.26 3.69
C MET A 108 -5.86 -3.79 2.83
N ILE A 109 -4.69 -3.16 2.86
CA ILE A 109 -3.50 -3.66 2.13
C ILE A 109 -3.11 -5.07 2.60
N LYS A 110 -3.15 -5.32 3.92
CA LYS A 110 -2.80 -6.63 4.50
C LYS A 110 -3.81 -7.72 4.15
N LEU A 111 -5.09 -7.39 4.09
CA LEU A 111 -6.20 -8.30 3.75
C LEU A 111 -6.48 -8.42 2.24
N ALA A 112 -5.84 -7.59 1.41
CA ALA A 112 -5.98 -7.68 -0.04
C ALA A 112 -5.48 -9.05 -0.57
N THR A 113 -6.31 -9.71 -1.36
CA THR A 113 -6.07 -10.99 -2.02
C THR A 113 -6.57 -10.93 -3.45
N ASP A 114 -6.16 -11.88 -4.30
CA ASP A 114 -6.62 -11.95 -5.70
C ASP A 114 -8.14 -12.02 -5.85
N ARG A 115 -8.86 -12.48 -4.82
CA ARG A 115 -10.32 -12.64 -4.82
C ARG A 115 -11.08 -11.35 -4.51
N ASN A 116 -10.47 -10.42 -3.77
CA ASN A 116 -11.13 -9.21 -3.29
C ASN A 116 -10.50 -7.92 -3.85
N ILE A 117 -9.42 -8.03 -4.62
CA ILE A 117 -8.65 -6.89 -5.11
C ILE A 117 -9.48 -5.91 -5.93
N ASP A 118 -10.43 -6.37 -6.74
CA ASP A 118 -11.26 -5.48 -7.56
C ASP A 118 -12.12 -4.54 -6.69
N GLN A 119 -12.64 -5.04 -5.57
CA GLN A 119 -13.39 -4.22 -4.62
C GLN A 119 -12.48 -3.24 -3.89
N VAL A 120 -11.27 -3.68 -3.52
CA VAL A 120 -10.29 -2.81 -2.85
C VAL A 120 -9.81 -1.69 -3.77
N LEU A 121 -9.53 -1.99 -5.04
CA LEU A 121 -9.11 -1.03 -6.04
C LEU A 121 -10.20 0.00 -6.35
N LEU A 122 -11.47 -0.42 -6.39
CA LEU A 122 -12.60 0.50 -6.55
C LEU A 122 -12.63 1.54 -5.42
N GLU A 123 -12.53 1.08 -4.17
CA GLU A 123 -12.49 1.98 -3.01
C GLU A 123 -11.24 2.88 -3.00
N PHE A 124 -10.06 2.33 -3.33
CA PHE A 124 -8.83 3.11 -3.42
C PHE A 124 -8.91 4.19 -4.50
N LYS A 125 -9.56 3.91 -5.62
CA LYS A 125 -9.80 4.92 -6.66
C LYS A 125 -10.66 6.06 -6.13
N GLU A 126 -11.75 5.77 -5.41
CA GLU A 126 -12.57 6.81 -4.78
C GLU A 126 -11.76 7.62 -3.76
N TYR A 127 -10.98 6.95 -2.91
CA TYR A 127 -10.17 7.62 -1.89
C TYR A 127 -9.07 8.50 -2.50
N ALA A 128 -8.51 8.11 -3.65
CA ALA A 128 -7.50 8.88 -4.36
C ALA A 128 -8.05 10.18 -5.00
N THR A 129 -9.38 10.27 -5.16
CA THR A 129 -10.07 11.50 -5.60
C THR A 129 -10.53 12.40 -4.45
N GLY A 130 -10.14 12.06 -3.21
CA GLY A 130 -10.48 12.83 -2.02
C GLY A 130 -9.75 14.18 -1.91
N VAL A 131 -10.17 14.97 -0.92
CA VAL A 131 -9.63 16.31 -0.64
C VAL A 131 -8.41 16.31 0.29
N ASP A 132 -8.24 15.25 1.09
CA ASP A 132 -7.15 15.14 2.06
C ASP A 132 -5.88 14.63 1.35
N VAL A 133 -4.95 15.55 1.09
CA VAL A 133 -3.74 15.29 0.30
C VAL A 133 -2.88 14.18 0.92
N ASP A 134 -2.71 14.19 2.25
CA ASP A 134 -1.88 13.20 2.94
C ASP A 134 -2.49 11.80 2.87
N PHE A 135 -3.81 11.70 3.03
CA PHE A 135 -4.54 10.45 2.86
C PHE A 135 -4.45 9.94 1.42
N VAL A 136 -4.71 10.80 0.43
CA VAL A 136 -4.64 10.45 -0.99
C VAL A 136 -3.24 9.91 -1.33
N ARG A 137 -2.18 10.57 -0.87
CA ARG A 137 -0.79 10.11 -1.08
C ARG A 137 -0.54 8.72 -0.48
N LYS A 138 -1.17 8.38 0.65
CA LYS A 138 -1.08 7.05 1.25
C LYS A 138 -1.87 6.01 0.46
N VAL A 139 -3.01 6.39 -0.11
CA VAL A 139 -3.82 5.50 -0.96
C VAL A 139 -3.08 5.16 -2.25
N VAL A 140 -2.44 6.13 -2.91
CA VAL A 140 -1.59 5.89 -4.09
C VAL A 140 -0.48 4.89 -3.74
N ARG A 141 0.22 5.09 -2.61
CA ARG A 141 1.20 4.11 -2.10
C ARG A 141 0.59 2.73 -1.87
N ALA A 142 -0.64 2.66 -1.35
CA ALA A 142 -1.35 1.41 -1.10
C ALA A 142 -1.61 0.61 -2.38
N ILE A 143 -2.05 1.27 -3.47
CA ILE A 143 -2.24 0.64 -4.79
C ILE A 143 -0.92 0.01 -5.27
N CYS A 144 0.18 0.73 -5.12
CA CYS A 144 1.50 0.22 -5.48
C CYS A 144 1.97 -0.94 -4.59
N CYS A 145 1.66 -0.92 -3.29
CA CYS A 145 1.90 -2.08 -2.42
C CYS A 145 1.12 -3.31 -2.89
N CYS A 146 -0.10 -3.14 -3.39
CA CYS A 146 -0.89 -4.24 -3.96
C CYS A 146 -0.22 -4.83 -5.21
N ILE A 147 0.38 -4.02 -6.08
CA ILE A 147 1.18 -4.47 -7.24
C ILE A 147 2.33 -5.37 -6.79
N ILE A 148 3.08 -4.95 -5.77
CA ILE A 148 4.25 -5.69 -5.26
C ILE A 148 3.83 -6.99 -4.56
N LYS A 149 2.63 -7.00 -3.94
CA LYS A 149 2.10 -8.12 -3.16
C LYS A 149 1.39 -9.17 -4.02
N LEU A 150 0.66 -8.76 -5.07
CA LEU A 150 -0.26 -9.60 -5.83
C LEU A 150 0.09 -9.58 -7.32
N GLU A 151 0.87 -10.56 -7.77
CA GLU A 151 1.35 -10.65 -9.17
C GLU A 151 0.20 -10.74 -10.19
N ARG A 152 -0.93 -11.35 -9.83
CA ARG A 152 -2.13 -11.48 -10.70
C ARG A 152 -3.01 -10.24 -10.75
N ALA A 153 -2.72 -9.24 -9.92
CA ALA A 153 -3.48 -7.99 -9.88
C ALA A 153 -2.76 -6.83 -10.58
N VAL A 154 -1.52 -7.04 -11.04
CA VAL A 154 -0.64 -6.00 -11.60
C VAL A 154 -1.36 -5.18 -12.68
N GLU A 155 -1.88 -5.82 -13.72
CA GLU A 155 -2.55 -5.13 -14.84
C GLU A 155 -3.74 -4.27 -14.38
N ARG A 156 -4.53 -4.78 -13.43
CA ARG A 156 -5.70 -4.07 -12.88
C ARG A 156 -5.28 -2.85 -12.06
N CYS A 157 -4.26 -2.99 -11.21
CA CYS A 157 -3.72 -1.87 -10.45
C CYS A 157 -3.10 -0.80 -11.37
N ILE A 158 -2.39 -1.21 -12.43
CA ILE A 158 -1.84 -0.29 -13.44
C ILE A 158 -2.96 0.50 -14.12
N SER A 159 -4.05 -0.16 -14.50
CA SER A 159 -5.21 0.51 -15.12
C SER A 159 -5.72 1.64 -14.23
N VAL A 160 -5.84 1.40 -12.92
CA VAL A 160 -6.28 2.42 -11.96
C VAL A 160 -5.29 3.58 -11.87
N LEU A 161 -3.97 3.30 -11.80
CA LEU A 161 -2.95 4.36 -11.78
C LEU A 161 -2.99 5.21 -13.06
N LEU A 162 -3.09 4.59 -14.24
CA LEU A 162 -3.24 5.31 -15.50
C LEU A 162 -4.49 6.18 -15.55
N GLU A 163 -5.59 5.73 -14.96
CA GLU A 163 -6.80 6.53 -14.83
C GLU A 163 -6.60 7.74 -13.90
N LEU A 164 -5.91 7.55 -12.77
CA LEU A 164 -5.59 8.63 -11.83
C LEU A 164 -4.66 9.68 -12.44
N ILE A 165 -3.65 9.28 -13.23
CA ILE A 165 -2.77 10.19 -13.99
C ILE A 165 -3.58 11.07 -14.96
N LYS A 166 -4.57 10.48 -15.64
CA LYS A 166 -5.43 11.21 -16.59
C LYS A 166 -6.30 12.29 -15.94
N ILE A 167 -6.56 12.20 -14.62
CA ILE A 167 -7.27 13.25 -13.87
C ILE A 167 -6.39 14.52 -13.76
N LYS A 168 -5.06 14.39 -13.92
CA LYS A 168 -4.09 15.50 -13.90
C LYS A 168 -4.06 16.30 -12.58
N VAL A 169 -4.35 15.63 -11.46
CA VAL A 169 -4.15 16.22 -10.13
C VAL A 169 -2.67 16.16 -9.78
N ASN A 170 -2.02 17.32 -9.69
CA ASN A 170 -0.56 17.41 -9.65
C ASN A 170 0.09 16.58 -8.52
N TYR A 171 -0.40 16.71 -7.28
CA TYR A 171 0.15 15.94 -6.15
C TYR A 171 -0.07 14.42 -6.25
N VAL A 172 -1.09 13.97 -7.00
CA VAL A 172 -1.34 12.54 -7.25
C VAL A 172 -0.32 12.03 -8.27
N VAL A 173 -0.16 12.72 -9.39
CA VAL A 173 0.81 12.37 -10.44
C VAL A 173 2.23 12.32 -9.88
N GLN A 174 2.62 13.31 -9.07
CA GLN A 174 3.93 13.35 -8.43
C GLN A 174 4.14 12.18 -7.47
N GLU A 175 3.14 11.85 -6.65
CA GLU A 175 3.21 10.71 -5.75
C GLU A 175 3.30 9.37 -6.52
N GLU A 176 2.53 9.21 -7.59
CA GLU A 176 2.61 8.02 -8.44
C GLU A 176 4.02 7.83 -9.00
N ILE A 177 4.62 8.88 -9.55
CA ILE A 177 6.00 8.87 -10.05
C ILE A 177 6.98 8.39 -8.97
N ILE A 178 6.85 8.92 -7.75
CA ILE A 178 7.73 8.57 -6.63
C ILE A 178 7.60 7.08 -6.29
N VAL A 179 6.39 6.53 -6.29
CA VAL A 179 6.17 5.15 -5.83
C VAL A 179 6.40 4.12 -6.94
N ILE A 180 6.12 4.48 -8.19
CA ILE A 180 6.33 3.62 -9.35
C ILE A 180 7.83 3.25 -9.51
N LYS A 181 8.76 4.07 -8.99
CA LYS A 181 10.21 3.73 -8.93
C LYS A 181 10.47 2.38 -8.26
N ASP A 182 9.70 2.02 -7.22
CA ASP A 182 9.90 0.79 -6.46
C ASP A 182 9.28 -0.42 -7.17
N ILE A 183 8.23 -0.20 -7.97
CA ILE A 183 7.62 -1.23 -8.81
C ILE A 183 8.57 -1.62 -9.95
N PHE A 184 9.19 -0.63 -10.59
CA PHE A 184 10.07 -0.86 -11.74
C PHE A 184 11.28 -1.74 -11.44
N LYS A 185 11.79 -1.72 -10.21
CA LYS A 185 12.91 -2.59 -9.79
C LYS A 185 12.57 -4.09 -9.89
N ARG A 186 11.28 -4.45 -9.87
CA ARG A 186 10.82 -5.84 -9.78
C ARG A 186 10.24 -6.39 -11.08
N SER A 187 9.69 -5.55 -11.97
CA SER A 187 9.22 -6.02 -13.28
C SER A 187 9.41 -4.92 -14.31
N SER A 188 10.33 -5.08 -15.27
CA SER A 188 10.74 -3.99 -16.16
C SER A 188 9.91 -3.85 -17.45
N ASN A 189 9.31 -4.94 -17.93
CA ASN A 189 8.73 -4.99 -19.28
C ASN A 189 7.24 -4.62 -19.36
N ILE A 190 6.49 -4.63 -18.26
CA ILE A 190 5.01 -4.47 -18.28
C ILE A 190 4.58 -2.99 -18.25
N TYR A 191 5.49 -2.08 -17.86
CA TYR A 191 5.13 -0.72 -17.45
C TYR A 191 5.60 0.38 -18.41
N GLU A 192 6.02 0.05 -19.63
CA GLU A 192 6.47 1.04 -20.61
C GLU A 192 5.36 2.05 -20.98
N SER A 193 4.11 1.59 -21.05
CA SER A 193 2.95 2.45 -21.31
C SER A 193 2.75 3.53 -20.25
N ILE A 194 3.08 3.22 -18.99
CA ILE A 194 3.02 4.18 -17.89
C ILE A 194 4.12 5.23 -18.05
N ILE A 195 5.34 4.83 -18.41
CA ILE A 195 6.47 5.77 -18.59
C ILE A 195 6.13 6.81 -19.66
N ALA A 196 5.60 6.37 -20.81
CA ALA A 196 5.19 7.29 -21.88
C ALA A 196 4.16 8.32 -21.38
N THR A 197 3.14 7.86 -20.67
CA THR A 197 2.08 8.72 -20.10
C THR A 197 2.64 9.67 -19.03
N LEU A 198 3.59 9.22 -18.20
CA LEU A 198 4.25 10.04 -17.19
C LEU A 198 5.17 11.10 -17.81
N CYS A 199 5.82 10.79 -18.94
CA CYS A 199 6.65 11.74 -19.66
C CYS A 199 5.83 12.94 -20.19
N GLU A 200 4.56 12.75 -20.55
CA GLU A 200 3.67 13.85 -20.94
C GLU A 200 3.36 14.82 -19.78
N SER A 201 3.58 14.41 -18.54
CA SER A 201 3.28 15.21 -17.34
C SER A 201 4.52 15.86 -16.72
N LEU A 202 5.69 15.77 -17.36
CA LEU A 202 6.97 16.23 -16.81
C LEU A 202 7.01 17.72 -16.48
N ASP A 203 6.35 18.55 -17.29
CA ASP A 203 6.36 20.01 -17.12
C ASP A 203 5.60 20.48 -15.87
N THR A 204 4.79 19.61 -15.28
CA THR A 204 3.96 19.92 -14.10
C THR A 204 4.60 19.50 -12.79
N LEU A 205 5.76 18.84 -12.82
CA LEU A 205 6.42 18.33 -11.62
C LEU A 205 7.05 19.45 -10.81
N ASP A 206 6.67 19.54 -9.54
CA ASP A 206 7.22 20.52 -8.59
C ASP A 206 8.15 19.85 -7.57
N GLU A 207 7.78 18.67 -7.05
CA GLU A 207 8.54 17.99 -6.00
C GLU A 207 9.89 17.47 -6.47
N PRO A 208 10.96 17.71 -5.69
CA PRO A 208 12.30 17.26 -6.04
C PRO A 208 12.42 15.73 -6.08
N GLU A 209 11.67 15.01 -5.23
CA GLU A 209 11.68 13.55 -5.21
C GLU A 209 11.03 12.96 -6.46
N ALA A 210 9.93 13.55 -6.95
CA ALA A 210 9.28 13.15 -8.19
C ALA A 210 10.20 13.39 -9.39
N LYS A 211 10.82 14.59 -9.47
CA LYS A 211 11.82 14.91 -10.50
C LYS A 211 12.98 13.92 -10.51
N ALA A 212 13.57 13.64 -9.35
CA ALA A 212 14.65 12.67 -9.21
C ALA A 212 14.23 11.27 -9.69
N SER A 213 13.02 10.83 -9.33
CA SER A 213 12.49 9.52 -9.74
C SER A 213 12.28 9.44 -11.26
N MET A 214 11.81 10.52 -11.90
CA MET A 214 11.70 10.59 -13.36
C MET A 214 13.06 10.61 -14.06
N ILE A 215 14.02 11.41 -13.59
CA ILE A 215 15.37 11.44 -14.17
C ILE A 215 15.97 10.04 -14.13
N TRP A 216 15.91 9.38 -12.97
CA TRP A 216 16.40 8.01 -12.82
C TRP A 216 15.76 7.07 -13.86
N LYS A 217 14.43 7.20 -14.07
CA LYS A 217 13.72 6.31 -14.98
C LYS A 217 14.02 6.57 -16.45
N ILE A 218 13.99 7.84 -16.89
CA ILE A 218 14.35 8.22 -18.27
C ILE A 218 15.78 7.79 -18.57
N SER A 219 16.70 7.91 -17.60
CA SER A 219 18.09 7.46 -17.74
C SER A 219 18.23 5.95 -17.90
N GLU A 220 17.32 5.17 -17.34
CA GLU A 220 17.30 3.72 -17.48
C GLU A 220 16.78 3.30 -18.87
N TYR A 221 15.83 4.04 -19.43
CA TYR A 221 15.17 3.76 -20.72
C TYR A 221 15.66 4.67 -21.85
N ALA A 222 16.81 5.33 -21.67
CA ALA A 222 17.33 6.33 -22.62
C ALA A 222 17.55 5.76 -24.02
N GLU A 223 17.84 4.46 -24.15
CA GLU A 223 18.01 3.77 -25.43
C GLU A 223 16.69 3.48 -26.15
N ARG A 224 15.54 3.54 -25.45
CA ARG A 224 14.19 3.24 -25.98
C ARG A 224 13.32 4.49 -26.16
N ILE A 225 13.72 5.62 -25.57
CA ILE A 225 12.97 6.87 -25.61
C ILE A 225 13.72 7.84 -26.53
N ASP A 226 13.16 8.10 -27.71
CA ASP A 226 13.81 8.91 -28.76
C ASP A 226 14.21 10.33 -28.26
N ASN A 227 13.37 10.94 -27.41
CA ASN A 227 13.59 12.29 -26.86
C ASN A 227 14.25 12.29 -25.46
N ALA A 228 14.86 11.17 -25.03
CA ALA A 228 15.41 11.04 -23.68
C ALA A 228 16.42 12.15 -23.34
N HIS A 229 17.30 12.49 -24.28
CA HIS A 229 18.34 13.50 -24.06
C HIS A 229 17.76 14.90 -23.78
N GLU A 230 16.76 15.33 -24.54
CA GLU A 230 16.11 16.63 -24.36
C GLU A 230 15.36 16.68 -23.02
N LEU A 231 14.61 15.62 -22.69
CA LEU A 231 13.89 15.51 -21.43
C LEU A 231 14.85 15.54 -20.23
N LEU A 232 15.97 14.81 -20.29
CA LEU A 232 16.98 14.81 -19.25
C LEU A 232 17.61 16.19 -19.07
N VAL A 233 17.94 16.87 -20.16
CA VAL A 233 18.50 18.23 -20.11
C VAL A 233 17.50 19.19 -19.48
N ASN A 234 16.24 19.21 -19.94
CA ASN A 234 15.19 20.09 -19.42
C ASN A 234 15.00 19.91 -17.90
N ILE A 235 14.84 18.67 -17.44
CA ILE A 235 14.64 18.39 -16.01
C ILE A 235 15.91 18.68 -15.20
N ALA A 236 17.09 18.36 -15.73
CA ALA A 236 18.37 18.61 -15.05
C ALA A 236 18.63 20.11 -14.91
N THR A 237 18.44 20.91 -15.96
CA THR A 237 18.62 22.37 -15.93
C THR A 237 17.67 23.06 -14.95
N LEU A 238 16.44 22.55 -14.81
CA LEU A 238 15.48 23.02 -13.81
C LEU A 238 15.82 22.58 -12.38
N SER A 239 16.69 21.57 -12.22
CA SER A 239 17.03 20.97 -10.91
C SER A 239 18.43 21.34 -10.39
N PHE A 240 19.31 21.90 -11.23
CA PHE A 240 20.68 22.32 -10.85
C PHE A 240 20.74 23.39 -9.74
N VAL A 241 19.60 23.95 -9.32
CA VAL A 241 19.51 24.89 -8.20
C VAL A 241 19.44 24.18 -6.82
N TYR A 242 19.11 22.89 -6.75
CA TYR A 242 18.96 22.17 -5.47
C TYR A 242 20.06 21.12 -5.25
N HIS A 243 21.27 21.59 -4.95
CA HIS A 243 22.45 20.77 -4.64
C HIS A 243 22.38 19.99 -3.31
N SER A 244 21.23 19.95 -2.62
CA SER A 244 21.15 19.49 -1.23
C SER A 244 20.37 18.18 -1.03
N HIS A 245 19.73 17.62 -2.05
CA HIS A 245 18.97 16.37 -1.88
C HIS A 245 19.84 15.12 -2.15
N PRO A 246 19.95 14.16 -1.22
CA PRO A 246 20.77 12.95 -1.40
C PRO A 246 20.39 12.11 -2.61
N CYS A 247 19.15 12.26 -3.11
CA CYS A 247 18.65 11.63 -4.32
C CYS A 247 19.41 12.06 -5.59
N PHE A 248 19.84 13.32 -5.68
CA PHE A 248 20.54 13.86 -6.86
C PHE A 248 21.99 13.41 -6.95
N HIS A 249 22.66 13.19 -5.81
CA HIS A 249 24.06 12.73 -5.79
C HIS A 249 24.21 11.34 -6.44
N ASN A 250 23.31 10.40 -6.08
CA ASN A 250 23.29 9.06 -6.67
C ASN A 250 22.92 9.08 -8.16
N ILE A 251 22.04 10.00 -8.58
CA ILE A 251 21.63 10.11 -9.99
C ILE A 251 22.75 10.70 -10.85
N ILE A 252 23.46 11.73 -10.40
CA ILE A 252 24.62 12.29 -11.13
C ILE A 252 25.73 11.26 -11.25
N GLN A 253 25.97 10.44 -10.22
CA GLN A 253 26.94 9.35 -10.29
C GLN A 253 26.53 8.24 -11.27
N GLN A 254 25.23 7.91 -11.36
CA GLN A 254 24.70 6.93 -12.32
C GLN A 254 24.66 7.47 -13.76
N LEU A 255 24.30 8.74 -13.94
CA LEU A 255 24.32 9.43 -15.22
C LEU A 255 25.74 9.59 -15.76
N SER A 256 26.70 9.96 -14.92
CA SER A 256 28.11 10.05 -15.32
C SER A 256 28.66 8.69 -15.75
N LEU A 257 28.33 7.61 -15.04
CA LEU A 257 28.74 6.26 -15.44
C LEU A 257 28.10 5.78 -16.75
N LYS A 258 26.83 6.12 -17.02
CA LYS A 258 26.10 5.67 -18.22
C LYS A 258 26.35 6.53 -19.47
N ILE A 259 26.52 7.85 -19.32
CA ILE A 259 26.76 8.76 -20.45
C ILE A 259 28.24 8.79 -20.85
N ILE A 260 29.17 8.65 -19.90
CA ILE A 260 30.62 8.72 -20.19
C ILE A 260 31.16 7.39 -20.72
N ASN A 261 30.47 6.26 -20.50
CA ASN A 261 30.98 4.93 -20.89
C ASN A 261 29.97 4.06 -21.65
N PRO A 262 29.63 4.40 -22.91
CA PRO A 262 28.71 3.60 -23.73
C PRO A 262 29.28 2.23 -24.18
N LYS A 263 30.56 1.93 -23.93
CA LYS A 263 31.25 0.76 -24.52
C LYS A 263 31.24 -0.54 -23.70
N ASN A 264 30.69 -0.56 -22.49
CA ASN A 264 30.74 -1.76 -21.62
C ASN A 264 29.45 -2.60 -21.56
N ARG A 265 28.49 -2.43 -22.49
CA ARG A 265 27.23 -3.21 -22.52
C ARG A 265 27.05 -4.09 -23.77
N LEU A 266 28.12 -4.69 -24.29
CA LEU A 266 28.02 -5.70 -25.36
C LEU A 266 28.56 -7.09 -24.96
N CYS A 267 28.91 -7.32 -23.70
CA CYS A 267 29.31 -8.64 -23.21
C CYS A 267 28.68 -8.97 -21.86
N SER A 268 27.46 -9.51 -21.85
CA SER A 268 26.99 -10.61 -20.98
C SER A 268 25.53 -10.95 -21.27
#